data_AF-M7AZ56-F1
#
_entry.id   AF-M7AZ56-F1
#
_cell.length_a   1.000
_cell.length_b   1.000
_cell.length_c   1.000
_cell.angle_alpha   90.00
_cell.angle_beta   90.00
_cell.angle_gamma   90.00
#
_symmetry.space_group_name_H-M   'P 1'
#
loop_
_entity.id
_entity.type
_entity.pdbx_description
1 polymer ?
#
loop_
_entity_poly.entity_id
_entity_poly.type
_entity_poly.pdbx_seq_one_letter_code
_entity_poly.pdbx_strand_id
1 'polypeptide(L)'
;LFPRGYYVRARAVDHCVREFLLQSQGHPRRQILSFGAGFDSLYFRLKAVGLLSCTVVYEVDFPSVASRKAALIKGTENLAMVVGGVGGRESGAMSFSVEDYKLLGVDLSELSKLEQALKEAGLDPEVPTMLLAEVVLAYMEISRSDALIQWAAQHFPCAQFVVYEQMHPEDPFGRIMQQHFSRLNSVLHTLAQYPNCEAQRRRFLQRGWAECSIIDMNEFYASFIPEDERRRVKALEPFDEYEEWHLKCSHYFILAASKGKELAWTPLFSKMPGKDHLPNSPIPPYFNVTGLECEDVTIRFRAYGYPCTRPQTILIFLKSNPKFLEFFPVYCIIHHEHLTGRYFKYENGHRNCQFHPREWEDSSAVQKFNQRAGS
;
A
#
# COMPACT_ATOMS: atom_id res chain seq x y z
N LEU A 1 8.34 -1.69 -14.35
CA LEU A 1 8.61 -2.08 -12.94
C LEU A 1 7.57 -1.62 -11.87
N PHE A 2 7.24 -0.31 -11.81
CA PHE A 2 6.51 0.27 -10.67
C PHE A 2 5.05 -0.16 -10.52
N PRO A 3 4.20 -0.17 -11.57
CA PRO A 3 2.78 -0.52 -11.45
C PRO A 3 2.56 -1.93 -10.89
N ARG A 4 3.35 -2.91 -11.37
CA ARG A 4 3.31 -4.29 -10.87
C ARG A 4 3.67 -4.40 -9.39
N GLY A 5 4.69 -3.67 -8.93
CA GLY A 5 5.04 -3.62 -7.50
C GLY A 5 3.93 -3.02 -6.63
N TYR A 6 3.31 -1.92 -7.07
CA TYR A 6 2.16 -1.32 -6.36
C TYR A 6 0.93 -2.23 -6.36
N TYR A 7 0.70 -2.95 -7.45
CA TYR A 7 -0.36 -3.95 -7.52
C TYR A 7 -0.16 -5.04 -6.45
N VAL A 8 1.03 -5.65 -6.36
CA VAL A 8 1.29 -6.68 -5.34
C VAL A 8 1.11 -6.14 -3.93
N ARG A 9 1.63 -4.94 -3.65
CA ARG A 9 1.42 -4.22 -2.38
C ARG A 9 -0.07 -4.07 -2.04
N ALA A 10 -0.86 -3.54 -2.98
CA ALA A 10 -2.29 -3.32 -2.79
C ALA A 10 -3.04 -4.65 -2.55
N ARG A 11 -2.68 -5.72 -3.27
CA ARG A 11 -3.26 -7.05 -3.09
C ARG A 11 -2.90 -7.66 -1.73
N ALA A 12 -1.68 -7.46 -1.24
CA ALA A 12 -1.24 -7.95 0.07
C ALA A 12 -2.03 -7.29 1.21
N VAL A 13 -2.17 -5.97 1.18
CA VAL A 13 -2.96 -5.24 2.19
C VAL A 13 -4.44 -5.58 2.08
N ASP A 14 -5.01 -5.60 0.87
CA ASP A 14 -6.43 -5.96 0.65
C ASP A 14 -6.73 -7.39 1.13
N HIS A 15 -5.81 -8.34 0.90
CA HIS A 15 -5.94 -9.71 1.42
C HIS A 15 -6.04 -9.72 2.95
N CYS A 16 -5.10 -9.09 3.66
CA CYS A 16 -5.13 -9.07 5.12
C CYS A 16 -6.39 -8.40 5.67
N VAL A 17 -6.84 -7.28 5.07
CA VAL A 17 -8.06 -6.59 5.50
C VAL A 17 -9.30 -7.45 5.29
N ARG A 18 -9.41 -8.13 4.15
CA ARG A 18 -10.53 -9.03 3.86
C ARG A 18 -10.55 -10.22 4.80
N GLU A 19 -9.40 -10.80 5.08
CA GLU A 19 -9.29 -11.90 6.04
C GLU A 19 -9.68 -11.48 7.45
N PHE A 20 -9.25 -10.29 7.92
CA PHE A 20 -9.72 -9.75 9.19
C PHE A 20 -11.25 -9.60 9.21
N LEU A 21 -11.84 -9.01 8.16
CA LEU A 21 -13.29 -8.82 8.07
C LEU A 21 -14.04 -10.16 8.04
N LEU A 22 -13.49 -11.18 7.38
CA LEU A 22 -14.05 -12.52 7.32
C LEU A 22 -13.99 -13.22 8.69
N GLN A 23 -12.80 -13.25 9.30
CA GLN A 23 -12.57 -13.91 10.59
C GLN A 23 -13.35 -13.26 11.73
N SER A 24 -13.68 -11.97 11.61
CA SER A 24 -14.46 -11.22 12.61
C SER A 24 -15.95 -11.06 12.25
N GLN A 25 -16.46 -11.67 11.17
CA GLN A 25 -17.83 -11.45 10.66
C GLN A 25 -18.95 -11.70 11.70
N GLY A 26 -18.71 -12.57 12.68
CA GLY A 26 -19.67 -12.85 13.76
C GLY A 26 -19.76 -11.79 14.86
N HIS A 27 -18.88 -10.79 14.88
CA HIS A 27 -18.87 -9.76 15.92
C HIS A 27 -19.84 -8.62 15.64
N PRO A 28 -20.56 -8.12 16.66
CA PRO A 28 -21.55 -7.05 16.50
C PRO A 28 -20.92 -5.70 16.14
N ARG A 29 -19.63 -5.53 16.42
CA ARG A 29 -18.85 -4.34 16.09
C ARG A 29 -17.39 -4.71 15.86
N ARG A 30 -16.78 -4.06 14.88
CA ARG A 30 -15.38 -4.24 14.45
C ARG A 30 -14.73 -2.90 14.18
N GLN A 31 -13.40 -2.85 14.23
CA GLN A 31 -12.67 -1.62 13.98
C GLN A 31 -11.46 -1.87 13.08
N ILE A 32 -11.18 -0.90 12.21
CA ILE A 32 -9.92 -0.82 11.48
C ILE A 32 -9.27 0.51 11.85
N LEU A 33 -8.02 0.49 12.31
CA LEU A 33 -7.22 1.64 12.67
C LEU A 33 -6.01 1.72 11.72
N SER A 34 -6.06 2.63 10.75
CA SER A 34 -4.98 2.85 9.79
C SER A 34 -4.08 4.00 10.25
N PHE A 35 -2.85 3.68 10.62
CA PHE A 35 -1.81 4.64 10.94
C PHE A 35 -1.14 5.15 9.66
N GLY A 36 -0.86 6.45 9.60
CA GLY A 36 -0.20 7.08 8.45
C GLY A 36 -0.99 6.86 7.16
N ALA A 37 -2.32 6.99 7.22
CA ALA A 37 -3.21 6.62 6.13
C ALA A 37 -2.99 7.44 4.84
N GLY A 38 -2.33 8.60 4.92
CA GLY A 38 -2.08 9.46 3.78
C GLY A 38 -3.38 9.78 3.04
N PHE A 39 -3.42 9.47 1.74
CA PHE A 39 -4.62 9.58 0.90
C PHE A 39 -5.13 8.19 0.46
N ASP A 40 -4.92 7.16 1.28
CA ASP A 40 -5.45 5.84 0.99
C ASP A 40 -6.99 5.87 0.81
N SER A 41 -7.49 4.97 -0.03
CA SER A 41 -8.91 4.89 -0.38
C SER A 41 -9.59 3.61 0.12
N LEU A 42 -8.95 2.84 1.00
CA LEU A 42 -9.43 1.52 1.43
C LEU A 42 -10.83 1.59 2.02
N TYR A 43 -11.11 2.56 2.89
CA TYR A 43 -12.46 2.79 3.40
C TYR A 43 -13.48 2.91 2.26
N PHE A 44 -13.24 3.82 1.31
CA PHE A 44 -14.16 4.09 0.21
C PHE A 44 -14.36 2.86 -0.68
N ARG A 45 -13.28 2.13 -0.98
CA ARG A 45 -13.33 0.91 -1.78
C ARG A 45 -14.18 -0.16 -1.10
N LEU A 46 -13.97 -0.40 0.20
CA LEU A 46 -14.70 -1.42 0.96
C LEU A 46 -16.15 -1.02 1.25
N LYS A 47 -16.41 0.27 1.52
CA LYS A 47 -17.75 0.83 1.71
C LYS A 47 -18.59 0.67 0.45
N ALA A 48 -18.03 1.00 -0.71
CA ALA A 48 -18.73 0.93 -2.00
C ALA A 48 -19.19 -0.49 -2.36
N VAL A 49 -18.50 -1.53 -1.87
CA VAL A 49 -18.87 -2.95 -2.10
C VAL A 49 -19.56 -3.58 -0.89
N GLY A 50 -19.96 -2.79 0.12
CA GLY A 50 -20.74 -3.26 1.26
C GLY A 50 -19.98 -4.14 2.28
N LEU A 51 -18.65 -4.12 2.29
CA LEU A 51 -17.84 -4.98 3.16
C LEU A 51 -17.62 -4.43 4.58
N LEU A 52 -18.01 -3.17 4.84
CA LEU A 52 -17.81 -2.50 6.13
C LEU A 52 -19.04 -2.56 7.05
N SER A 53 -19.93 -3.54 6.88
CA SER A 53 -21.04 -3.75 7.81
C SER A 53 -20.52 -3.84 9.25
N CYS A 54 -21.16 -3.19 10.22
CA CYS A 54 -20.73 -3.21 11.63
C CYS A 54 -19.25 -2.85 11.88
N THR A 55 -18.60 -2.13 10.96
CA THR A 55 -17.16 -1.83 11.02
C THR A 55 -16.94 -0.32 10.99
N VAL A 56 -16.21 0.19 11.98
CA VAL A 56 -15.81 1.61 12.01
C VAL A 56 -14.34 1.71 11.59
N VAL A 57 -14.04 2.58 10.63
CA VAL A 57 -12.68 2.82 10.17
C VAL A 57 -12.16 4.13 10.76
N TYR A 58 -11.01 4.05 11.43
CA TYR A 58 -10.25 5.15 11.97
C TYR A 58 -8.99 5.31 11.15
N GLU A 59 -8.76 6.50 10.62
CA GLU A 59 -7.52 6.86 9.98
C GLU A 59 -6.81 7.94 10.79
N VAL A 60 -5.49 7.80 10.93
CA VAL A 60 -4.65 8.76 11.63
C VAL A 60 -3.50 9.17 10.73
N ASP A 61 -3.28 10.47 10.59
CA ASP A 61 -2.08 11.03 9.98
C ASP A 61 -1.75 12.37 10.64
N PHE A 62 -0.66 13.02 10.22
CA PHE A 62 -0.36 14.38 10.66
C PHE A 62 -1.57 15.32 10.44
N PRO A 63 -1.78 16.31 11.32
CA PRO A 63 -2.88 17.27 11.20
C PRO A 63 -3.02 17.92 9.82
N SER A 64 -1.90 18.25 9.18
CA SER A 64 -1.88 18.85 7.84
C SER A 64 -2.35 17.89 6.75
N VAL A 65 -2.05 16.60 6.86
CA VAL A 65 -2.46 15.56 5.90
C VAL A 65 -3.94 15.25 6.09
N ALA A 66 -4.36 15.02 7.34
CA ALA A 66 -5.76 14.78 7.69
C ALA A 66 -6.68 15.94 7.24
N SER A 67 -6.27 17.19 7.49
CA SER A 67 -7.05 18.37 7.06
C SER A 67 -7.22 18.44 5.55
N ARG A 68 -6.17 18.13 4.78
CA ARG A 68 -6.25 18.12 3.30
C ARG A 68 -7.12 16.98 2.79
N LYS A 69 -7.02 15.79 3.38
CA LYS A 69 -7.89 14.66 3.01
C LYS A 69 -9.35 14.97 3.33
N ALA A 70 -9.64 15.56 4.49
CA ALA A 70 -10.98 16.02 4.82
C ALA A 70 -11.52 17.02 3.78
N ALA A 71 -10.71 18.00 3.36
CA ALA A 71 -11.09 18.95 2.31
C ALA A 71 -11.40 18.25 0.98
N LEU A 72 -10.62 17.25 0.57
CA LEU A 72 -10.89 16.47 -0.65
C LEU A 72 -12.18 15.66 -0.55
N ILE A 73 -12.44 15.02 0.58
CA ILE A 73 -13.67 14.24 0.82
C ILE A 73 -14.89 15.16 0.70
N LYS A 74 -14.84 16.34 1.31
CA LYS A 74 -15.94 17.33 1.26
C LYS A 74 -16.10 17.95 -0.13
N GLY A 75 -15.00 18.23 -0.82
CA GLY A 75 -14.98 18.89 -2.12
C GLY A 75 -15.33 17.98 -3.30
N THR A 76 -15.36 16.66 -3.10
CA THR A 76 -15.61 15.69 -4.17
C THR A 76 -16.95 15.00 -3.96
N GLU A 77 -17.92 15.31 -4.83
CA GLU A 77 -19.31 14.82 -4.74
C GLU A 77 -19.40 13.30 -4.54
N ASN A 78 -18.63 12.52 -5.32
CA ASN A 78 -18.63 11.06 -5.22
C ASN A 78 -18.07 10.55 -3.88
N LEU A 79 -17.04 11.20 -3.32
CA LEU A 79 -16.51 10.83 -1.99
C LEU A 79 -17.52 11.18 -0.90
N ALA A 80 -18.10 12.38 -0.97
CA ALA A 80 -19.12 12.83 -0.05
C ALA A 80 -20.32 11.88 -0.04
N MET A 81 -20.77 11.41 -1.21
CA MET A 81 -21.87 10.43 -1.29
C MET A 81 -21.54 9.11 -0.58
N VAL A 82 -20.32 8.58 -0.74
CA VAL A 82 -19.91 7.32 -0.11
C VAL A 82 -19.91 7.40 1.42
N VAL A 83 -19.51 8.53 1.99
CA VAL A 83 -19.51 8.78 3.45
C VAL A 83 -20.88 9.20 4.00
N GLY A 84 -21.94 9.20 3.18
CA GLY A 84 -23.31 9.54 3.60
C GLY A 84 -23.66 11.04 3.51
N GLY A 85 -22.95 11.81 2.68
CA GLY A 85 -23.22 13.22 2.36
C GLY A 85 -22.13 14.20 2.83
N VAL A 86 -22.46 15.49 2.85
CA VAL A 86 -21.51 16.59 3.20
C VAL A 86 -21.21 16.67 4.72
N GLY A 87 -21.80 15.77 5.51
CA GLY A 87 -21.91 15.88 6.97
C GLY A 87 -20.75 15.26 7.76
N GLY A 88 -19.55 15.83 7.68
CA GLY A 88 -18.45 15.49 8.59
C GLY A 88 -18.42 16.44 9.80
N ARG A 89 -18.49 15.90 11.03
CA ARG A 89 -18.23 16.69 12.24
C ARG A 89 -16.73 16.86 12.44
N GLU A 90 -16.30 18.08 12.73
CA GLU A 90 -14.93 18.41 13.12
C GLU A 90 -14.92 18.78 14.60
N SER A 91 -13.96 18.24 15.36
CA SER A 91 -13.77 18.60 16.76
C SER A 91 -12.40 18.16 17.25
N GLY A 92 -11.62 19.09 17.82
CA GLY A 92 -10.28 18.79 18.34
C GLY A 92 -9.38 18.14 17.28
N ALA A 93 -8.94 16.92 17.54
CA ALA A 93 -8.12 16.13 16.62
C ALA A 93 -8.90 15.50 15.45
N MET A 94 -10.24 15.47 15.48
CA MET A 94 -11.05 14.93 14.39
C MET A 94 -11.17 15.94 13.25
N SER A 95 -10.47 15.69 12.14
CA SER A 95 -10.56 16.46 10.90
C SER A 95 -11.78 16.06 10.05
N PHE A 96 -12.31 14.85 10.22
CA PHE A 96 -13.54 14.40 9.59
C PHE A 96 -14.17 13.26 10.40
N SER A 97 -15.49 13.26 10.58
CA SER A 97 -16.17 12.24 11.39
C SER A 97 -17.60 12.02 10.90
N VAL A 98 -17.89 10.79 10.48
CA VAL A 98 -19.23 10.23 10.21
C VAL A 98 -19.38 8.92 10.99
N GLU A 99 -20.53 8.23 10.90
CA GLU A 99 -20.85 7.07 11.74
C GLU A 99 -19.77 5.97 11.71
N ASP A 100 -19.34 5.56 10.50
CA ASP A 100 -18.43 4.44 10.27
C ASP A 100 -17.04 4.85 9.77
N TYR A 101 -16.74 6.14 9.74
CA TYR A 101 -15.45 6.67 9.31
C TYR A 101 -15.00 7.90 10.10
N LYS A 102 -13.79 7.81 10.66
CA LYS A 102 -13.16 8.83 11.50
C LYS A 102 -11.77 9.13 10.95
N LEU A 103 -11.47 10.41 10.71
CA LEU A 103 -10.16 10.89 10.28
C LEU A 103 -9.58 11.82 11.35
N LEU A 104 -8.43 11.43 11.88
CA LEU A 104 -7.75 12.09 12.98
C LEU A 104 -6.41 12.70 12.53
N GLY A 105 -6.20 13.95 12.93
CA GLY A 105 -4.95 14.67 12.76
C GLY A 105 -4.10 14.57 14.02
N VAL A 106 -3.23 13.57 14.12
CA VAL A 106 -2.37 13.32 15.29
C VAL A 106 -0.98 12.87 14.86
N ASP A 107 0.04 13.38 15.54
CA ASP A 107 1.40 12.87 15.42
C ASP A 107 1.50 11.49 16.10
N LEU A 108 1.78 10.44 15.34
CA LEU A 108 1.89 9.06 15.82
C LEU A 108 2.99 8.84 16.87
N SER A 109 3.92 9.79 17.01
CA SER A 109 4.92 9.74 18.07
C SER A 109 4.44 10.29 19.41
N GLU A 110 3.30 10.97 19.43
CA GLU A 110 2.67 11.51 20.64
C GLU A 110 1.56 10.56 21.13
N LEU A 111 1.96 9.36 21.60
CA LEU A 111 1.02 8.27 21.95
C LEU A 111 -0.10 8.69 22.91
N SER A 112 0.18 9.54 23.90
CA SER A 112 -0.86 10.04 24.82
C SER A 112 -1.94 10.85 24.10
N LYS A 113 -1.56 11.66 23.09
CA LYS A 113 -2.54 12.42 22.29
C LYS A 113 -3.28 11.50 21.33
N LEU A 114 -2.61 10.50 20.77
CA LEU A 114 -3.22 9.47 19.93
C LEU A 114 -4.33 8.74 20.68
N GLU A 115 -4.02 8.24 21.88
CA GLU A 115 -4.98 7.52 22.72
C GLU A 115 -6.17 8.39 23.11
N GLN A 116 -5.92 9.64 23.52
CA GLN A 116 -6.98 10.59 23.83
C GLN A 116 -7.89 10.84 22.62
N ALA A 117 -7.31 11.13 21.45
CA ALA A 117 -8.06 11.41 20.23
C ALA A 117 -8.90 10.20 19.77
N LEU A 118 -8.35 8.99 19.84
CA LEU A 118 -9.08 7.77 19.49
C LEU A 118 -10.26 7.53 20.45
N LYS A 119 -10.04 7.73 21.75
CA LYS A 119 -11.11 7.63 22.76
C LYS A 119 -12.22 8.64 22.52
N GLU A 120 -11.87 9.90 22.25
CA GLU A 120 -12.83 10.96 21.91
C GLU A 120 -13.59 10.68 20.61
N ALA A 121 -12.96 9.99 19.66
CA ALA A 121 -13.59 9.52 18.42
C ALA A 121 -14.47 8.28 18.60
N GLY A 122 -14.57 7.74 19.82
CA GLY A 122 -15.40 6.59 20.18
C GLY A 122 -14.81 5.24 19.79
N LEU A 123 -13.48 5.14 19.68
CA LEU A 123 -12.79 3.85 19.58
C LEU A 123 -13.02 3.05 20.86
N ASP A 124 -13.39 1.79 20.68
CA ASP A 124 -13.63 0.83 21.76
C ASP A 124 -12.49 -0.21 21.77
N PRO A 125 -11.62 -0.25 22.78
CA PRO A 125 -10.51 -1.21 22.81
C PRO A 125 -10.98 -2.67 22.94
N GLU A 126 -12.19 -2.91 23.45
CA GLU A 126 -12.69 -4.25 23.76
C GLU A 126 -13.25 -4.99 22.54
N VAL A 127 -13.43 -4.31 21.40
CA VAL A 127 -13.90 -4.95 20.17
C VAL A 127 -12.74 -5.35 19.25
N PRO A 128 -12.91 -6.38 18.41
CA PRO A 128 -11.89 -6.80 17.46
C PRO A 128 -11.40 -5.63 16.60
N THR A 129 -10.09 -5.38 16.67
CA THR A 129 -9.48 -4.24 15.99
C THR A 129 -8.32 -4.68 15.11
N MET A 130 -8.40 -4.34 13.83
CA MET A 130 -7.27 -4.43 12.92
C MET A 130 -6.50 -3.12 12.95
N LEU A 131 -5.18 -3.18 13.10
CA LEU A 131 -4.29 -2.04 12.96
C LEU A 131 -3.51 -2.19 11.65
N LEU A 132 -3.37 -1.12 10.89
CA LEU A 132 -2.65 -1.11 9.62
C LEU A 132 -1.58 -0.02 9.63
N ALA A 133 -0.35 -0.39 9.30
CA ALA A 133 0.75 0.54 9.03
C ALA A 133 1.41 0.19 7.69
N GLU A 134 1.06 0.92 6.65
CA GLU A 134 1.49 0.64 5.27
C GLU A 134 2.59 1.61 4.81
N VAL A 135 3.84 1.22 5.03
CA VAL A 135 5.04 2.05 4.82
C VAL A 135 5.02 3.27 5.75
N VAL A 136 5.01 3.02 7.07
CA VAL A 136 4.76 4.06 8.08
C VAL A 136 5.79 4.02 9.21
N LEU A 137 5.90 2.89 9.89
CA LEU A 137 6.83 2.69 11.00
C LEU A 137 8.28 2.87 10.54
N ALA A 138 8.57 2.53 9.28
CA ALA A 138 9.86 2.71 8.64
C ALA A 138 10.41 4.15 8.71
N TYR A 139 9.54 5.16 8.76
CA TYR A 139 9.94 6.57 8.83
C TYR A 139 10.00 7.13 10.25
N MET A 140 9.55 6.37 11.24
CA MET A 140 9.59 6.79 12.64
C MET A 140 10.91 6.38 13.26
N GLU A 141 11.42 7.18 14.22
CA GLU A 141 12.51 6.73 15.08
C GLU A 141 12.16 5.37 15.68
N ILE A 142 13.17 4.50 15.81
CA ILE A 142 12.95 3.11 16.24
C ILE A 142 12.24 3.06 17.59
N SER A 143 12.65 3.88 18.56
CA SER A 143 12.02 3.97 19.88
C SER A 143 10.53 4.35 19.80
N ARG A 144 10.16 5.28 18.90
CA ARG A 144 8.78 5.74 18.72
C ARG A 144 7.90 4.69 18.06
N SER A 145 8.37 4.06 16.99
CA SER A 145 7.62 2.98 16.32
C SER A 145 7.49 1.74 17.20
N ASP A 146 8.52 1.42 17.97
CA ASP A 146 8.48 0.35 18.97
C ASP A 146 7.48 0.63 20.08
N ALA A 147 7.42 1.86 20.57
CA ALA A 147 6.44 2.28 21.56
C ALA A 147 5.01 2.17 21.01
N LEU A 148 4.77 2.52 19.73
CA LEU A 148 3.47 2.38 19.08
C LEU A 148 3.03 0.90 18.98
N ILE A 149 3.93 -0.01 18.59
CA ILE A 149 3.66 -1.46 18.53
C ILE A 149 3.31 -2.00 19.92
N GLN A 150 4.09 -1.61 20.93
CA GLN A 150 3.90 -2.02 22.33
C GLN A 150 2.58 -1.47 22.90
N TRP A 151 2.28 -0.20 22.64
CA TRP A 151 1.02 0.44 23.04
C TRP A 151 -0.16 -0.28 22.42
N ALA A 152 -0.14 -0.58 21.12
CA ALA A 152 -1.21 -1.31 20.46
C ALA A 152 -1.43 -2.70 21.09
N ALA A 153 -0.35 -3.41 21.42
CA ALA A 153 -0.46 -4.70 22.10
C ALA A 153 -1.05 -4.58 23.52
N GLN A 154 -0.88 -3.46 24.20
CA GLN A 154 -1.43 -3.23 25.54
C GLN A 154 -2.88 -2.74 25.48
N HIS A 155 -3.19 -1.88 24.52
CA HIS A 155 -4.48 -1.20 24.40
C HIS A 155 -5.59 -2.12 23.88
N PHE A 156 -5.27 -3.07 22.99
CA PHE A 156 -6.27 -3.95 22.38
C PHE A 156 -6.14 -5.39 22.89
N PRO A 157 -7.12 -5.95 23.61
CA PRO A 157 -7.11 -7.36 24.03
C PRO A 157 -7.20 -8.34 22.86
N CYS A 158 -7.99 -8.01 21.84
CA CYS A 158 -8.20 -8.81 20.64
C CYS A 158 -7.91 -8.00 19.37
N ALA A 159 -6.78 -8.25 18.72
CA ALA A 159 -6.33 -7.44 17.60
C ALA A 159 -5.42 -8.18 16.62
N GLN A 160 -5.34 -7.61 15.41
CA GLN A 160 -4.38 -7.97 14.38
C GLN A 160 -3.64 -6.72 13.91
N PHE A 161 -2.31 -6.72 13.92
CA PHE A 161 -1.47 -5.63 13.40
C PHE A 161 -0.84 -6.06 12.07
N VAL A 162 -1.19 -5.35 11.00
CA VAL A 162 -0.65 -5.54 9.67
C VAL A 162 0.35 -4.45 9.31
N VAL A 163 1.53 -4.87 8.84
CA VAL A 163 2.60 -3.98 8.42
C VAL A 163 3.10 -4.36 7.04
N TYR A 164 3.18 -3.40 6.13
CA TYR A 164 3.85 -3.54 4.83
C TYR A 164 5.02 -2.57 4.76
N GLU A 165 6.27 -3.05 4.74
CA GLU A 165 7.47 -2.21 4.78
C GLU A 165 8.67 -2.81 4.04
N GLN A 166 9.73 -2.02 3.93
CA GLN A 166 11.00 -2.40 3.34
C GLN A 166 11.81 -3.34 4.25
N MET A 167 12.68 -4.14 3.64
CA MET A 167 13.71 -4.93 4.32
C MET A 167 14.98 -5.07 3.45
N HIS A 168 15.97 -5.79 3.97
CA HIS A 168 17.24 -6.13 3.34
C HIS A 168 18.07 -4.89 2.95
N PRO A 169 18.55 -4.09 3.94
CA PRO A 169 19.31 -2.87 3.66
C PRO A 169 20.70 -3.09 3.07
N GLU A 170 21.29 -4.27 3.28
CA GLU A 170 22.73 -4.48 3.09
C GLU A 170 23.14 -4.97 1.69
N ASP A 171 22.21 -5.42 0.86
CA ASP A 171 22.55 -5.86 -0.48
C ASP A 171 22.69 -4.64 -1.45
N PRO A 172 23.16 -4.83 -2.70
CA PRO A 172 23.29 -3.72 -3.65
C PRO A 172 21.99 -2.93 -3.88
N PHE A 173 20.84 -3.61 -3.96
CA PHE A 173 19.54 -2.96 -4.14
C PHE A 173 19.12 -2.24 -2.86
N GLY A 174 19.25 -2.89 -1.70
CA GLY A 174 19.01 -2.30 -0.39
C GLY A 174 19.79 -1.00 -0.17
N ARG A 175 21.07 -0.97 -0.52
CA ARG A 175 21.89 0.25 -0.44
C ARG A 175 21.38 1.36 -1.36
N ILE A 176 21.00 1.03 -2.59
CA ILE A 176 20.42 2.01 -3.54
C ILE A 176 19.09 2.54 -2.99
N MET A 177 18.24 1.66 -2.47
CA MET A 177 16.96 2.01 -1.85
C MET A 177 17.16 2.97 -0.67
N GLN A 178 18.08 2.67 0.25
CA GLN A 178 18.39 3.54 1.39
C GLN A 178 18.92 4.91 0.96
N GLN A 179 19.78 4.96 -0.06
CA GLN A 179 20.29 6.21 -0.61
C GLN A 179 19.17 7.05 -1.26
N HIS A 180 18.27 6.41 -2.00
CA HIS A 180 17.09 7.06 -2.59
C HIS A 180 16.26 7.75 -1.52
N PHE A 181 15.91 7.03 -0.46
CA PHE A 181 15.11 7.55 0.65
C PHE A 181 15.83 8.65 1.46
N SER A 182 17.14 8.52 1.66
CA SER A 182 17.95 9.57 2.29
C SER A 182 17.96 10.87 1.47
N ARG A 183 18.11 10.79 0.14
CA ARG A 183 18.07 11.98 -0.75
C ARG A 183 16.71 12.69 -0.74
N LEU A 184 15.64 11.97 -0.45
CA LEU A 184 14.29 12.51 -0.30
C LEU A 184 14.00 13.06 1.11
N ASN A 185 14.98 13.08 2.02
CA ASN A 185 14.79 13.42 3.43
C ASN A 185 13.74 12.53 4.13
N SER A 186 13.72 11.23 3.79
CA SER A 186 12.77 10.24 4.30
C SER A 186 13.51 8.96 4.68
N VAL A 187 14.48 9.09 5.59
CA VAL A 187 15.35 7.98 6.01
C VAL A 187 14.52 6.81 6.56
N LEU A 188 14.91 5.59 6.17
CA LEU A 188 14.29 4.35 6.64
C LEU A 188 14.95 3.92 7.96
N HIS A 189 14.44 4.42 9.09
CA HIS A 189 15.03 4.21 10.41
C HIS A 189 14.98 2.76 10.87
N THR A 190 13.89 2.05 10.59
CA THR A 190 13.68 0.67 11.10
C THR A 190 14.68 -0.33 10.53
N LEU A 191 15.22 -0.10 9.33
CA LEU A 191 16.16 -1.00 8.68
C LEU A 191 17.46 -1.19 9.46
N ALA A 192 17.88 -0.18 10.24
CA ALA A 192 19.11 -0.26 11.04
C ALA A 192 19.05 -1.32 12.14
N GLN A 193 17.85 -1.63 12.67
CA GLN A 193 17.67 -2.59 13.77
C GLN A 193 16.82 -3.80 13.39
N TYR A 194 15.93 -3.65 12.40
CA TYR A 194 15.01 -4.68 11.93
C TYR A 194 15.20 -4.94 10.43
N PRO A 195 16.37 -5.47 10.00
CA PRO A 195 16.75 -5.53 8.60
C PRO A 195 16.05 -6.63 7.78
N ASN A 196 15.37 -7.59 8.42
CA ASN A 196 14.80 -8.76 7.74
C ASN A 196 13.55 -9.28 8.45
N CYS A 197 12.89 -10.28 7.83
CA CYS A 197 11.65 -10.87 8.33
C CYS A 197 11.77 -11.38 9.77
N GLU A 198 12.85 -12.11 10.11
CA GLU A 198 13.06 -12.64 11.46
C GLU A 198 13.25 -11.54 12.51
N ALA A 199 13.94 -10.45 12.16
CA ALA A 199 14.09 -9.30 13.05
C ALA A 199 12.75 -8.61 13.30
N GLN A 200 11.92 -8.41 12.27
CA GLN A 200 10.57 -7.85 12.40
C GLN A 200 9.63 -8.79 13.17
N ARG A 201 9.73 -10.11 12.96
CA ARG A 201 8.96 -11.10 13.72
C ARG A 201 9.28 -11.03 15.20
N ARG A 202 10.58 -11.06 15.56
CA ARG A 202 11.01 -10.90 16.96
C ARG A 202 10.58 -9.57 17.56
N ARG A 203 10.64 -8.49 16.77
CA ARG A 203 10.21 -7.15 17.20
C ARG A 203 8.78 -7.15 17.74
N PHE A 204 7.83 -7.76 17.02
CA PHE A 204 6.44 -7.83 17.42
C PHE A 204 6.23 -8.76 18.62
N LEU A 205 6.82 -9.96 18.61
CA LEU A 205 6.68 -10.93 19.69
C LEU A 205 7.22 -10.39 21.03
N GLN A 206 8.35 -9.70 21.00
CA GLN A 206 8.93 -9.06 22.20
C GLN A 206 8.09 -7.90 22.74
N ARG A 207 7.14 -7.38 21.95
CA ARG A 207 6.30 -6.22 22.29
C ARG A 207 4.86 -6.60 22.63
N GLY A 208 4.64 -7.85 23.03
CA GLY A 208 3.36 -8.31 23.59
C GLY A 208 2.37 -8.86 22.55
N TRP A 209 2.79 -9.05 21.30
CA TRP A 209 2.01 -9.80 20.31
C TRP A 209 2.22 -11.30 20.51
N ALA A 210 1.13 -12.08 20.45
CA ALA A 210 1.17 -13.51 20.76
C ALA A 210 1.69 -14.33 19.57
N GLU A 211 1.24 -13.98 18.36
CA GLU A 211 1.64 -14.63 17.12
C GLU A 211 2.09 -13.59 16.11
N CYS A 212 2.95 -14.00 15.19
CA CYS A 212 3.45 -13.14 14.13
C CYS A 212 3.87 -13.98 12.91
N SER A 213 3.20 -13.73 11.80
CA SER A 213 3.45 -14.31 10.48
C SER A 213 3.97 -13.22 9.55
N ILE A 214 4.97 -13.54 8.73
CA ILE A 214 5.60 -12.58 7.82
C ILE A 214 6.08 -13.31 6.57
N ILE A 215 5.86 -12.71 5.40
CA ILE A 215 6.35 -13.20 4.10
C ILE A 215 6.81 -12.02 3.24
N ASP A 216 7.69 -12.30 2.27
CA ASP A 216 8.10 -11.31 1.27
C ASP A 216 7.09 -11.19 0.12
N MET A 217 7.25 -10.15 -0.73
CA MET A 217 6.29 -9.93 -1.82
C MET A 217 6.42 -10.91 -2.98
N ASN A 218 7.55 -11.61 -3.13
CA ASN A 218 7.66 -12.71 -4.09
C ASN A 218 6.84 -13.92 -3.62
N GLU A 219 6.97 -14.29 -2.34
CA GLU A 219 6.19 -15.37 -1.74
C GLU A 219 4.70 -15.05 -1.75
N PHE A 220 4.31 -13.80 -1.42
CA PHE A 220 2.92 -13.35 -1.54
C PHE A 220 2.41 -13.47 -2.99
N TYR A 221 3.15 -12.96 -3.97
CA TYR A 221 2.79 -13.05 -5.39
C TYR A 221 2.64 -14.50 -5.86
N ALA A 222 3.54 -15.38 -5.44
CA ALA A 222 3.57 -16.79 -5.84
C ALA A 222 2.44 -17.61 -5.18
N SER A 223 2.11 -17.32 -3.93
CA SER A 223 1.25 -18.20 -3.12
C SER A 223 -0.19 -17.68 -2.96
N PHE A 224 -0.41 -16.35 -3.00
CA PHE A 224 -1.69 -15.73 -2.65
C PHE A 224 -2.37 -15.03 -3.81
N ILE A 225 -1.68 -14.78 -4.93
CA ILE A 225 -2.31 -14.25 -6.14
C ILE A 225 -2.69 -15.41 -7.07
N PRO A 226 -3.99 -15.61 -7.36
CA PRO A 226 -4.47 -16.67 -8.25
C PRO A 226 -3.80 -16.62 -9.62
N GLU A 227 -3.65 -17.78 -10.26
CA GLU A 227 -2.92 -17.88 -11.53
C GLU A 227 -3.61 -17.10 -12.67
N ASP A 228 -4.93 -17.16 -12.73
CA ASP A 228 -5.76 -16.38 -13.65
C ASP A 228 -5.56 -14.88 -13.46
N GLU A 229 -5.51 -14.41 -12.21
CA GLU A 229 -5.24 -13.00 -11.91
C GLU A 229 -3.80 -12.59 -12.29
N ARG A 230 -2.81 -13.47 -12.06
CA ARG A 230 -1.43 -13.26 -12.54
C ARG A 230 -1.38 -13.18 -14.06
N ARG A 231 -2.12 -14.03 -14.78
CA ARG A 231 -2.20 -13.99 -16.25
C ARG A 231 -2.85 -12.69 -16.73
N ARG A 232 -3.94 -12.26 -16.08
CA ARG A 232 -4.64 -11.00 -16.40
C ARG A 232 -3.70 -9.79 -16.26
N VAL A 233 -2.98 -9.68 -15.14
CA VAL A 233 -2.04 -8.57 -14.90
C VAL A 233 -0.87 -8.60 -15.89
N LYS A 234 -0.34 -9.79 -16.22
CA LYS A 234 0.72 -9.93 -17.22
C LYS A 234 0.28 -9.45 -18.61
N ALA A 235 -1.00 -9.54 -18.93
CA ALA A 235 -1.55 -9.13 -20.23
C ALA A 235 -1.85 -7.63 -20.34
N LEU A 236 -1.80 -6.86 -19.24
CA LEU A 236 -2.12 -5.42 -19.27
C LEU A 236 -1.06 -4.59 -20.00
N GLU A 237 0.21 -4.96 -19.85
CA GLU A 237 1.34 -4.25 -20.46
C GLU A 237 2.48 -5.24 -20.76
N PRO A 238 3.18 -5.08 -21.90
CA PRO A 238 4.45 -5.76 -22.14
C PRO A 238 5.44 -5.46 -21.01
N PHE A 239 6.18 -6.48 -20.57
CA PHE A 239 7.10 -6.35 -19.44
C PHE A 239 8.21 -7.38 -19.55
N ASP A 240 9.45 -6.91 -19.47
CA ASP A 240 10.68 -7.70 -19.59
C ASP A 240 11.63 -7.55 -18.38
N GLU A 241 11.40 -6.58 -17.49
CA GLU A 241 12.22 -6.31 -16.27
C GLU A 241 11.92 -7.27 -15.08
N TYR A 242 11.78 -8.58 -15.33
CA TYR A 242 11.35 -9.54 -14.29
C TYR A 242 12.34 -9.68 -13.14
N GLU A 243 13.64 -9.63 -13.42
CA GLU A 243 14.71 -9.71 -12.43
C GLU A 243 14.67 -8.50 -11.48
N GLU A 244 14.50 -7.29 -12.02
CA GLU A 244 14.39 -6.07 -11.22
C GLU A 244 13.12 -6.06 -10.37
N TRP A 245 12.02 -6.60 -10.92
CA TRP A 245 10.77 -6.71 -10.19
C TRP A 245 10.83 -7.74 -9.07
N HIS A 246 11.44 -8.90 -9.29
CA HIS A 246 11.69 -9.88 -8.24
C HIS A 246 12.61 -9.33 -7.16
N LEU A 247 13.65 -8.58 -7.54
CA LEU A 247 14.53 -7.92 -6.59
C LEU A 247 13.78 -6.86 -5.79
N LYS A 248 12.92 -6.06 -6.41
CA LYS A 248 12.04 -5.14 -5.69
C LYS A 248 11.13 -5.90 -4.71
N CYS A 249 10.48 -6.97 -5.15
CA CYS A 249 9.58 -7.75 -4.30
C CYS A 249 10.30 -8.44 -3.13
N SER A 250 11.56 -8.84 -3.27
CA SER A 250 12.35 -9.42 -2.16
C SER A 250 12.80 -8.39 -1.13
N HIS A 251 12.55 -7.10 -1.36
CA HIS A 251 12.92 -6.00 -0.46
C HIS A 251 11.71 -5.39 0.25
N TYR A 252 10.53 -5.99 0.11
CA TYR A 252 9.33 -5.62 0.84
C TYR A 252 8.68 -6.85 1.46
N PHE A 253 8.11 -6.68 2.64
CA PHE A 253 7.40 -7.74 3.35
C PHE A 253 5.98 -7.30 3.71
N ILE A 254 5.12 -8.28 3.96
CA ILE A 254 3.84 -8.11 4.65
C ILE A 254 3.91 -8.94 5.93
N LEU A 255 3.59 -8.32 7.05
CA LEU A 255 3.57 -8.91 8.38
C LEU A 255 2.16 -8.81 8.94
N ALA A 256 1.74 -9.86 9.63
CA ALA A 256 0.54 -9.92 10.42
C ALA A 256 0.86 -10.48 11.80
N ALA A 257 0.77 -9.63 12.82
CA ALA A 257 0.81 -10.05 14.21
C ALA A 257 -0.59 -10.11 14.79
N SER A 258 -0.86 -11.05 15.69
CA SER A 258 -2.19 -11.20 16.30
C SER A 258 -2.12 -11.49 17.80
N LYS A 259 -3.21 -11.16 18.50
CA LYS A 259 -3.46 -11.51 19.89
C LYS A 259 -4.96 -11.59 20.19
N GLY A 260 -5.29 -12.25 21.30
CA GLY A 260 -6.66 -12.49 21.77
C GLY A 260 -7.21 -13.81 21.23
N LYS A 261 -7.57 -14.72 22.14
CA LYS A 261 -7.98 -16.10 21.81
C LYS A 261 -9.45 -16.25 21.40
N GLU A 262 -10.26 -15.21 21.61
CA GLU A 262 -11.69 -15.23 21.30
C GLU A 262 -11.96 -15.31 19.79
N LEU A 263 -11.06 -14.72 19.00
CA LEU A 263 -10.99 -14.94 17.57
C LEU A 263 -9.95 -16.01 17.32
N ALA A 264 -10.37 -17.13 16.71
CA ALA A 264 -9.47 -18.16 16.22
C ALA A 264 -8.73 -17.61 14.99
N TRP A 265 -7.83 -16.67 15.22
CA TRP A 265 -7.03 -16.04 14.18
C TRP A 265 -6.29 -17.15 13.45
N THR A 266 -6.72 -17.44 12.23
CA THR A 266 -5.96 -18.34 11.38
C THR A 266 -4.72 -17.59 10.93
N PRO A 267 -3.52 -18.19 10.99
CA PRO A 267 -2.31 -17.53 10.52
C PRO A 267 -2.51 -17.04 9.08
N LEU A 268 -2.46 -15.72 8.87
CA LEU A 268 -2.78 -15.08 7.59
C LEU A 268 -1.93 -15.61 6.44
N PHE A 269 -0.72 -16.11 6.72
CA PHE A 269 0.21 -16.60 5.71
C PHE A 269 0.51 -18.10 5.84
N SER A 270 -0.39 -18.88 6.44
CA SER A 270 -0.27 -20.34 6.38
C SER A 270 -0.46 -20.80 4.93
N LYS A 271 0.47 -21.62 4.41
CA LYS A 271 0.38 -22.16 3.04
C LYS A 271 -1.00 -22.78 2.85
N MET A 272 -1.78 -22.24 1.91
CA MET A 272 -3.09 -22.77 1.56
C MET A 272 -2.96 -24.29 1.33
N PRO A 273 -3.71 -25.14 2.06
CA PRO A 273 -3.95 -26.50 1.56
C PRO A 273 -4.61 -26.35 0.18
N GLY A 274 -4.11 -27.11 -0.80
CA GLY A 274 -4.47 -26.95 -2.20
C GLY A 274 -5.98 -26.96 -2.42
N LYS A 275 -6.42 -26.09 -3.36
CA LYS A 275 -7.74 -26.06 -4.01
C LYS A 275 -8.88 -26.58 -3.13
N ASP A 276 -9.56 -25.68 -2.43
CA ASP A 276 -11.01 -25.55 -2.39
C ASP A 276 -11.37 -24.50 -1.31
N HIS A 277 -12.39 -23.68 -1.58
CA HIS A 277 -12.91 -22.59 -0.72
C HIS A 277 -12.34 -21.17 -0.92
N LEU A 278 -12.32 -20.70 -2.16
CA LEU A 278 -12.79 -19.34 -2.44
C LEU A 278 -14.05 -19.46 -3.31
N PRO A 279 -15.18 -18.81 -2.98
CA PRO A 279 -16.29 -18.74 -3.91
C PRO A 279 -15.82 -18.01 -5.16
N ASN A 280 -15.72 -18.74 -6.27
CA ASN A 280 -15.53 -18.20 -7.61
C ASN A 280 -16.61 -17.14 -7.86
N SER A 281 -16.22 -15.86 -7.86
CA SER A 281 -17.09 -14.80 -8.38
C SER A 281 -16.62 -14.46 -9.80
N PRO A 282 -17.48 -14.53 -10.82
CA PRO A 282 -17.08 -14.28 -12.20
C PRO A 282 -16.75 -12.79 -12.42
N ILE A 283 -15.64 -12.54 -13.12
CA ILE A 283 -15.27 -11.22 -13.62
C ILE A 283 -16.02 -11.00 -14.95
N PRO A 284 -16.88 -9.96 -15.11
CA PRO A 284 -17.57 -9.68 -16.38
C PRO A 284 -16.69 -8.88 -17.37
N PRO A 285 -17.02 -8.88 -18.69
CA PRO A 285 -16.13 -8.43 -19.78
C PRO A 285 -16.07 -6.88 -19.92
N TYR A 286 -14.91 -6.37 -20.39
CA TYR A 286 -14.60 -4.92 -20.52
C TYR A 286 -14.78 -4.37 -21.94
N PHE A 287 -15.24 -3.11 -22.06
CA PHE A 287 -15.29 -2.31 -23.31
C PHE A 287 -14.29 -1.12 -23.26
N ASN A 288 -13.68 -0.82 -24.42
CA ASN A 288 -12.63 0.20 -24.64
C ASN A 288 -13.18 1.64 -24.83
N VAL A 289 -12.47 2.67 -24.33
CA VAL A 289 -12.63 4.08 -24.76
C VAL A 289 -11.29 4.86 -24.66
N THR A 290 -11.03 5.74 -25.62
CA THR A 290 -9.81 6.55 -25.83
C THR A 290 -10.00 8.05 -25.58
N GLY A 291 -8.99 8.71 -24.97
CA GLY A 291 -8.55 10.10 -25.22
C GLY A 291 -9.04 11.23 -24.27
N LEU A 292 -8.10 11.91 -23.58
CA LEU A 292 -8.07 13.37 -23.27
C LEU A 292 -6.91 13.77 -22.31
N GLU A 293 -6.43 15.03 -22.40
CA GLU A 293 -5.19 15.62 -21.85
C GLU A 293 -5.31 16.22 -20.41
N CYS A 294 -4.18 16.45 -19.71
CA CYS A 294 -4.06 16.91 -18.31
C CYS A 294 -3.19 18.17 -18.15
N GLU A 295 -3.52 19.06 -17.19
CA GLU A 295 -2.69 20.22 -16.77
C GLU A 295 -1.97 19.99 -15.41
N ASP A 296 -0.80 20.62 -15.21
CA ASP A 296 0.20 20.32 -14.17
C ASP A 296 0.17 21.21 -12.91
N VAL A 297 0.32 20.62 -11.72
CA VAL A 297 0.64 21.33 -10.46
C VAL A 297 1.69 20.54 -9.64
N THR A 298 2.65 21.21 -8.98
CA THR A 298 3.74 20.58 -8.19
C THR A 298 3.62 20.89 -6.69
N ILE A 299 3.80 19.90 -5.79
CA ILE A 299 3.82 20.12 -4.32
C ILE A 299 4.82 19.18 -3.58
N ARG A 300 5.43 19.63 -2.46
CA ARG A 300 6.33 18.88 -1.53
C ARG A 300 5.73 18.82 -0.10
N PHE A 301 5.78 17.68 0.61
CA PHE A 301 5.31 17.55 2.01
C PHE A 301 6.06 16.51 2.86
N ARG A 302 5.97 16.64 4.20
CA ARG A 302 6.25 15.61 5.22
C ARG A 302 4.94 14.88 5.56
N ALA A 303 4.86 13.59 5.29
CA ALA A 303 3.82 12.66 5.75
C ALA A 303 4.52 11.46 6.42
N TYR A 304 3.80 10.62 7.16
CA TYR A 304 4.36 9.34 7.65
C TYR A 304 4.54 8.29 6.53
N GLY A 305 4.50 8.72 5.27
CA GLY A 305 4.62 7.92 4.07
C GLY A 305 5.22 8.79 2.96
N TYR A 306 5.81 8.14 1.95
CA TYR A 306 6.52 8.73 0.81
C TYR A 306 6.08 10.18 0.43
N PRO A 307 7.00 11.15 0.30
CA PRO A 307 6.67 12.44 -0.29
C PRO A 307 6.26 12.20 -1.74
N CYS A 308 4.98 12.37 -2.07
CA CYS A 308 4.53 12.42 -3.46
C CYS A 308 5.14 13.67 -4.11
N THR A 309 6.38 13.58 -4.55
CA THR A 309 7.00 14.60 -5.39
C THR A 309 6.44 14.41 -6.79
N ARG A 310 5.64 15.40 -7.19
CA ARG A 310 4.74 15.51 -8.35
C ARG A 310 3.33 14.96 -8.08
N PRO A 311 2.37 15.81 -7.69
CA PRO A 311 0.97 15.52 -7.85
C PRO A 311 0.62 15.68 -9.33
N GLN A 312 0.80 14.62 -10.10
CA GLN A 312 -0.09 14.36 -11.22
C GLN A 312 -1.00 13.21 -10.77
N THR A 313 -2.10 13.62 -10.13
CA THR A 313 -3.40 12.93 -10.09
C THR A 313 -3.41 11.46 -9.63
N ILE A 314 -3.66 11.25 -8.34
CA ILE A 314 -4.42 10.08 -7.86
C ILE A 314 -5.78 10.58 -7.38
N LEU A 315 -6.71 10.68 -8.33
CA LEU A 315 -8.16 10.72 -8.11
C LEU A 315 -8.82 10.39 -9.46
N ILE A 316 -9.20 9.14 -9.71
CA ILE A 316 -10.09 8.82 -10.85
C ILE A 316 -11.52 8.84 -10.30
N PHE A 317 -12.20 9.95 -10.51
CA PHE A 317 -13.65 10.02 -10.49
C PHE A 317 -14.14 10.22 -11.92
N LEU A 318 -14.74 9.19 -12.50
CA LEU A 318 -15.57 9.36 -13.69
C LEU A 318 -16.91 9.96 -13.23
N LYS A 319 -17.20 11.19 -13.66
CA LYS A 319 -18.54 11.78 -13.53
C LYS A 319 -19.28 11.54 -14.84
N SER A 320 -20.33 10.73 -14.78
CA SER A 320 -21.34 10.63 -15.84
C SER A 320 -22.68 11.02 -15.23
N ASN A 321 -23.38 11.97 -15.84
CA ASN A 321 -24.81 12.20 -15.59
C ASN A 321 -25.40 12.90 -16.83
N PRO A 322 -26.70 12.72 -17.18
CA PRO A 322 -27.73 11.97 -16.48
C PRO A 322 -28.49 10.98 -17.37
N LYS A 323 -28.55 9.71 -16.92
CA LYS A 323 -29.73 8.83 -16.96
C LYS A 323 -29.28 7.40 -16.65
N PHE A 324 -29.67 6.96 -15.45
CA PHE A 324 -29.89 5.57 -15.03
C PHE A 324 -28.71 4.58 -15.05
N LEU A 325 -28.30 4.23 -13.82
CA LEU A 325 -27.96 2.90 -13.28
C LEU A 325 -26.73 2.11 -13.81
N GLU A 326 -25.93 1.69 -12.82
CA GLU A 326 -25.09 0.46 -12.72
C GLU A 326 -23.56 0.50 -13.02
N PHE A 327 -22.80 0.42 -11.91
CA PHE A 327 -21.49 -0.20 -11.62
C PHE A 327 -20.26 -0.03 -12.56
N PHE A 328 -19.15 0.50 -12.00
CA PHE A 328 -17.80 0.54 -12.61
C PHE A 328 -16.74 -0.20 -11.77
N PRO A 329 -15.78 -0.92 -12.39
CA PRO A 329 -14.48 -1.24 -11.80
C PRO A 329 -13.39 -0.30 -12.33
N VAL A 330 -12.59 0.24 -11.41
CA VAL A 330 -11.48 1.18 -11.65
C VAL A 330 -10.22 0.45 -12.12
N TYR A 331 -9.66 0.82 -13.28
CA TYR A 331 -8.28 0.50 -13.65
C TYR A 331 -7.43 1.77 -13.75
N CYS A 332 -6.21 1.63 -13.25
CA CYS A 332 -5.15 2.62 -13.20
C CYS A 332 -4.48 2.71 -14.57
N ILE A 333 -4.43 3.90 -15.17
CA ILE A 333 -3.54 4.22 -16.29
C ILE A 333 -2.43 5.12 -15.70
N ILE A 334 -1.18 4.69 -15.81
CA ILE A 334 0.00 5.52 -15.52
C ILE A 334 0.84 5.54 -16.79
N HIS A 335 1.04 6.73 -17.37
CA HIS A 335 1.96 6.92 -18.48
C HIS A 335 3.40 7.07 -18.01
N HIS A 336 4.30 6.50 -18.81
CA HIS A 336 5.75 6.64 -18.79
C HIS A 336 6.18 8.08 -18.54
N GLU A 337 7.11 8.29 -17.61
CA GLU A 337 8.34 9.03 -17.90
C GLU A 337 9.39 8.87 -16.78
N HIS A 338 10.59 8.48 -17.21
CA HIS A 338 11.90 8.66 -16.57
C HIS A 338 12.25 7.77 -15.37
N LEU A 339 12.91 6.65 -15.65
CA LEU A 339 14.06 6.16 -14.87
C LEU A 339 14.97 5.22 -15.71
N THR A 340 15.35 5.64 -16.92
CA THR A 340 16.59 5.09 -17.52
C THR A 340 17.73 6.01 -17.18
N GLY A 341 18.46 5.67 -16.12
CA GLY A 341 19.81 6.20 -15.90
C GLY A 341 20.71 5.71 -17.02
N ARG A 342 20.89 6.53 -18.07
CA ARG A 342 22.04 6.44 -18.97
C ARG A 342 22.70 7.81 -19.02
N TYR A 343 23.95 7.84 -18.59
CA TYR A 343 24.87 8.95 -18.81
C TYR A 343 24.92 9.29 -20.30
N PHE A 344 24.34 10.41 -20.71
CA PHE A 344 24.69 11.07 -21.96
C PHE A 344 24.70 12.58 -21.73
N LYS A 345 25.90 13.15 -21.86
CA LYS A 345 26.14 14.59 -21.91
C LYS A 345 25.84 15.00 -23.35
N TYR A 346 24.85 15.88 -23.57
CA TYR A 346 24.65 16.50 -24.87
C TYR A 346 24.42 18.01 -24.71
N GLU A 347 25.34 18.76 -25.32
CA GLU A 347 25.22 20.17 -25.63
C GLU A 347 24.33 20.35 -26.88
N ASN A 348 23.60 21.46 -26.93
CA ASN A 348 22.59 21.81 -27.92
C ASN A 348 23.09 21.79 -29.39
N GLY A 349 22.21 21.35 -30.30
CA GLY A 349 22.36 21.67 -31.73
C GLY A 349 21.50 20.88 -32.73
N HIS A 350 20.23 21.25 -32.85
CA HIS A 350 19.40 21.28 -34.07
C HIS A 350 19.29 20.10 -35.09
N ARG A 351 17.99 19.78 -35.33
CA ARG A 351 17.27 19.45 -36.58
C ARG A 351 17.18 17.99 -37.09
N ASN A 352 15.90 17.59 -37.24
CA ASN A 352 15.30 16.68 -38.22
C ASN A 352 15.92 15.29 -38.44
N CYS A 353 15.15 14.24 -38.13
CA CYS A 353 15.32 12.93 -38.78
C CYS A 353 13.95 12.30 -39.09
N GLN A 354 13.72 12.10 -40.39
CA GLN A 354 12.68 11.24 -40.96
C GLN A 354 13.04 9.77 -40.73
N PHE A 355 12.02 8.92 -40.61
CA PHE A 355 12.16 7.47 -40.52
C PHE A 355 12.48 6.83 -41.89
N HIS A 356 13.46 5.93 -41.92
CA HIS A 356 13.61 4.90 -42.95
C HIS A 356 13.93 3.55 -42.26
N PRO A 357 13.24 2.45 -42.61
CA PRO A 357 13.57 1.13 -42.10
C PRO A 357 14.69 0.53 -42.95
N ARG A 358 15.75 0.00 -42.31
CA ARG A 358 16.67 -0.93 -42.96
C ARG A 358 16.91 -2.16 -42.09
N GLU A 359 16.65 -3.27 -42.75
CA GLU A 359 17.10 -4.64 -42.55
C GLU A 359 18.51 -4.74 -41.99
N TRP A 360 18.72 -5.68 -41.06
CA TRP A 360 20.04 -6.15 -40.64
C TRP A 360 20.19 -7.61 -41.07
N GLU A 361 20.89 -7.80 -42.20
CA GLU A 361 21.61 -9.04 -42.50
C GLU A 361 23.10 -8.84 -42.16
N ASP A 362 23.66 -9.86 -41.50
CA ASP A 362 25.06 -10.29 -41.44
C ASP A 362 26.20 -9.28 -41.17
N SER A 363 26.91 -9.49 -40.05
CA SER A 363 28.17 -10.27 -40.03
C SER A 363 29.07 -9.92 -38.83
N SER A 364 29.74 -10.95 -38.30
CA SER A 364 30.97 -10.90 -37.49
C SER A 364 30.89 -10.55 -35.99
N ALA A 365 30.31 -11.45 -35.19
CA ALA A 365 30.69 -11.61 -33.77
C ALA A 365 30.49 -13.05 -33.27
N VAL A 366 30.98 -14.02 -34.05
CA VAL A 366 31.20 -15.40 -33.58
C VAL A 366 32.69 -15.68 -33.71
N GLN A 367 33.28 -16.28 -32.67
CA GLN A 367 34.70 -16.59 -32.45
C GLN A 367 35.53 -15.51 -31.75
N LYS A 368 35.57 -15.58 -30.41
CA LYS A 368 36.80 -15.56 -29.59
C LYS A 368 36.43 -15.62 -28.11
N PHE A 369 36.08 -16.81 -27.61
CA PHE A 369 36.25 -17.18 -26.20
C PHE A 369 36.09 -18.70 -26.06
N ASN A 370 37.09 -19.43 -26.52
CA ASN A 370 37.31 -20.84 -26.19
C ASN A 370 38.79 -21.15 -26.41
N GLN A 371 39.62 -20.79 -25.43
CA GLN A 371 40.95 -21.37 -25.15
C GLN A 371 41.56 -20.64 -23.95
N ARG A 372 41.22 -21.09 -22.75
CA ARG A 372 42.06 -21.02 -21.54
C ARG A 372 41.50 -21.98 -20.50
N ALA A 373 41.59 -23.26 -20.85
CA ALA A 373 41.54 -24.39 -19.92
C ALA A 373 42.54 -25.42 -20.45
N GLY A 374 43.57 -25.73 -19.67
CA GLY A 374 44.49 -26.85 -19.92
C GLY A 374 45.88 -26.47 -20.43
N SER A 375 46.77 -26.10 -19.50
CA SER A 375 48.16 -26.59 -19.35
C SER A 375 48.88 -25.75 -18.31
#